data_AF-A0A1X7T016-F1
#
_entry.id   AF-A0A1X7T016-F1
#
_cell.length_a   1.000
_cell.length_b   1.000
_cell.length_c   1.000
_cell.angle_alpha   90.00
_cell.angle_beta   90.00
_cell.angle_gamma   90.00
#
_symmetry.space_group_name_H-M   'P 1'
#
loop_
_entity.id
_entity.type
_entity.pdbx_description
1 polymer ?
#
loop_
_entity_poly.entity_id
_entity_poly.type
_entity_poly.pdbx_seq_one_letter_code
_entity_poly.pdbx_strand_id
1 'polypeptide(L)'
;MDDPRSVLSIGDLNFVVSKLERNDFPEDRWNELGLKLHISQPKLNTVKANNPLDVKGCLRRCLVLWLQQSYDVDKYGLPTMQLLATVVEEMGLGAVAIKIGKIEGPEGPLLQISDLEYVFVTLNEVSFPPTQWIPLGLALGLDHQTLEAIKANDYRNIHQYLRECLSWWLQRFDDVDAKEKPKMTTLCDALERIGQKAVADYIRLKALDQKLASPIQAVDDEASSPGFGSHFLKEGIYKEIQERSYEINESNIMLKEELDAAKKKIAELEEKLDTAEKELYYTAEKANIILREGLDAAKKEIAELEEKLNTAEK
;
A
#
# COMPACT_ATOMS: atom_id res chain seq x y z
N MET A 1 10.91 -15.33 -14.08
CA MET A 1 12.26 -14.77 -14.20
C MET A 1 12.10 -13.42 -14.87
N ASP A 2 12.83 -12.43 -14.34
CA ASP A 2 13.00 -11.04 -14.80
C ASP A 2 11.98 -9.98 -14.29
N ASP A 3 12.20 -9.52 -13.05
CA ASP A 3 11.95 -8.14 -12.60
C ASP A 3 13.33 -7.47 -12.48
N PRO A 4 13.54 -6.24 -13.01
CA PRO A 4 14.00 -5.17 -12.10
C PRO A 4 13.82 -3.76 -12.71
N ARG A 5 12.76 -2.98 -12.45
CA ARG A 5 12.59 -1.64 -13.11
C ARG A 5 12.41 -1.80 -14.64
N SER A 6 11.16 -1.89 -15.08
CA SER A 6 10.76 -2.21 -16.47
C SER A 6 11.51 -1.45 -17.58
N VAL A 7 12.24 -2.19 -18.42
CA VAL A 7 12.88 -1.70 -19.65
C VAL A 7 11.82 -1.33 -20.68
N LEU A 8 11.94 -0.14 -21.27
CA LEU A 8 11.04 0.37 -22.29
C LEU A 8 11.43 -0.14 -23.68
N SER A 9 10.43 -0.41 -24.50
CA SER A 9 10.56 -0.84 -25.89
C SER A 9 9.99 0.22 -26.84
N ILE A 10 10.14 0.00 -28.15
CA ILE A 10 9.51 0.87 -29.15
C ILE A 10 7.97 0.91 -29.02
N GLY A 11 7.34 -0.14 -28.45
CA GLY A 11 5.91 -0.17 -28.17
C GLY A 11 5.47 0.88 -27.15
N ASP A 12 6.38 1.33 -26.30
CA ASP A 12 6.12 2.29 -25.23
C ASP A 12 6.26 3.76 -25.68
N LEU A 13 6.54 4.00 -26.98
CA LEU A 13 6.74 5.35 -27.51
C LEU A 13 5.58 6.31 -27.19
N ASN A 14 4.34 5.86 -27.40
CA ASN A 14 3.17 6.69 -27.12
C ASN A 14 3.03 7.02 -25.63
N PHE A 15 3.38 6.06 -24.78
CA PHE A 15 3.37 6.25 -23.33
C PHE A 15 4.40 7.30 -22.90
N VAL A 16 5.65 7.19 -23.37
CA VAL A 16 6.74 8.13 -23.06
C VAL A 16 6.42 9.54 -23.56
N VAL A 17 5.97 9.67 -24.81
CA VAL A 17 5.59 10.97 -25.40
C VAL A 17 4.46 11.62 -24.59
N SER A 18 3.38 10.88 -24.34
CA SER A 18 2.23 11.40 -23.57
C SER A 18 2.64 11.81 -22.14
N LYS A 19 3.62 11.11 -21.56
CA LYS A 19 4.15 11.44 -20.22
C LYS A 19 4.93 12.74 -20.21
N LEU A 20 5.78 12.98 -21.21
CA LEU A 20 6.50 14.25 -21.33
C LEU A 20 5.54 15.42 -21.58
N GLU A 21 4.59 15.25 -22.51
CA GLU A 21 3.60 16.27 -22.86
C GLU A 21 2.72 16.66 -21.65
N ARG A 22 2.19 15.68 -20.91
CA ARG A 22 1.33 15.93 -19.73
C ARG A 22 2.06 16.58 -18.56
N ASN A 23 3.39 16.56 -18.56
CA ASN A 23 4.21 17.10 -17.48
C ASN A 23 4.96 18.36 -17.91
N ASP A 24 4.47 19.02 -18.96
CA ASP A 24 4.95 20.32 -19.45
C ASP A 24 6.44 20.28 -19.86
N PHE A 25 6.89 19.16 -20.43
CA PHE A 25 8.24 19.09 -20.99
C PHE A 25 8.38 20.06 -22.19
N PRO A 26 9.41 20.91 -22.23
CA PRO A 26 9.66 21.84 -23.33
C PRO A 26 10.14 21.09 -24.59
N GLU A 27 9.22 20.83 -25.51
CA GLU A 27 9.46 20.02 -26.71
C GLU A 27 10.60 20.57 -27.61
N ASP A 28 10.84 21.87 -27.59
CA ASP A 28 11.94 22.54 -28.30
C ASP A 28 13.33 22.11 -27.81
N ARG A 29 13.43 21.60 -26.57
CA ARG A 29 14.67 21.03 -25.99
C ARG A 29 14.91 19.57 -26.37
N TRP A 30 14.18 19.00 -27.33
CA TRP A 30 14.36 17.62 -27.78
C TRP A 30 15.79 17.30 -28.22
N ASN A 31 16.51 18.26 -28.80
CA ASN A 31 17.87 18.03 -29.30
C ASN A 31 18.85 17.84 -28.14
N GLU A 32 18.72 18.68 -27.12
CA GLU A 32 19.48 18.57 -25.87
C GLU A 32 19.15 17.27 -25.14
N LEU A 33 17.85 16.92 -25.05
CA LEU A 33 17.40 15.64 -24.51
C LEU A 33 18.05 14.46 -25.25
N GLY A 34 18.05 14.48 -26.58
CA GLY A 34 18.65 13.43 -27.39
C GLY A 34 20.16 13.25 -27.14
N LEU A 35 20.89 14.35 -26.99
CA LEU A 35 22.31 14.31 -26.65
C LEU A 35 22.56 13.73 -25.26
N LYS A 36 21.74 14.11 -24.29
CA LYS A 36 21.79 13.58 -22.92
C LYS A 36 21.37 12.11 -22.82
N LEU A 37 20.49 11.64 -23.71
CA LEU A 37 20.20 10.22 -23.93
C LEU A 37 21.28 9.50 -24.77
N HIS A 38 22.42 10.15 -25.00
CA HIS A 38 23.58 9.62 -25.72
C HIS A 38 23.31 9.24 -27.18
N ILE A 39 22.30 9.84 -27.81
CA ILE A 39 22.11 9.77 -29.26
C ILE A 39 23.14 10.69 -29.92
N SER A 40 23.86 10.17 -30.92
CA SER A 40 24.90 10.95 -31.59
C SER A 40 24.34 12.16 -32.36
N GLN A 41 25.06 13.28 -32.33
CA GLN A 41 24.69 14.51 -33.05
C GLN A 41 24.33 14.29 -34.54
N PRO A 42 25.06 13.44 -35.32
CA PRO A 42 24.67 13.18 -36.70
C PRO A 42 23.26 12.59 -36.85
N LYS A 43 22.84 11.71 -35.93
CA LYS A 43 21.49 11.13 -35.96
C LYS A 43 20.42 12.19 -35.65
N LEU A 44 20.68 13.06 -34.68
CA LEU A 44 19.79 14.17 -34.34
C LEU A 44 19.70 15.20 -35.48
N ASN A 45 20.80 15.46 -36.20
CA ASN A 45 20.79 16.31 -37.38
C ASN A 45 19.89 15.72 -38.49
N THR A 46 19.94 14.41 -38.70
CA THR A 46 19.02 13.72 -39.63
C THR A 46 17.55 13.84 -39.19
N VAL A 47 17.27 13.73 -37.89
CA VAL A 47 15.92 13.95 -37.35
C VAL A 47 15.42 15.36 -37.67
N LYS A 48 16.26 16.38 -37.41
CA LYS A 48 15.93 17.79 -37.70
C LYS A 48 15.74 18.05 -39.19
N ALA A 49 16.59 17.47 -40.05
CA ALA A 49 16.51 17.65 -41.50
C ALA A 49 15.21 17.07 -42.10
N ASN A 50 14.69 15.97 -41.53
CA ASN A 50 13.45 15.35 -42.00
C ASN A 50 12.19 16.11 -41.57
N ASN A 51 12.24 16.90 -40.49
CA ASN A 51 11.07 17.58 -39.91
C ASN A 51 11.42 18.98 -39.37
N PRO A 52 11.96 19.90 -40.19
CA PRO A 52 12.61 21.13 -39.70
C PRO A 52 11.69 22.12 -38.98
N LEU A 53 10.38 22.04 -39.21
CA LEU A 53 9.36 22.91 -38.60
C LEU A 53 8.44 22.16 -37.63
N ASP A 54 8.60 20.85 -37.47
CA ASP A 54 7.77 20.02 -36.59
C ASP A 54 8.58 19.57 -35.37
N VAL A 55 8.56 20.42 -34.35
CA VAL A 55 9.26 20.20 -33.07
C VAL A 55 8.75 18.94 -32.38
N LYS A 56 7.44 18.68 -32.41
CA LYS A 56 6.81 17.46 -31.87
C LYS A 56 7.29 16.22 -32.60
N GLY A 57 7.30 16.26 -33.94
CA GLY A 57 7.83 15.19 -34.78
C GLY A 57 9.31 14.90 -34.50
N CYS A 58 10.11 15.95 -34.28
CA CYS A 58 11.52 15.81 -33.91
C CYS A 58 11.68 15.13 -32.54
N LEU A 59 10.95 15.57 -31.51
CA LEU A 59 10.95 14.93 -30.19
C LEU A 59 10.56 13.45 -30.29
N ARG A 60 9.47 13.16 -31.00
CA ARG A 60 8.96 11.80 -31.19
C ARG A 60 9.99 10.91 -31.89
N ARG A 61 10.67 11.40 -32.93
CA ARG A 61 11.69 10.63 -33.65
C ARG A 61 12.98 10.47 -32.85
N CYS A 62 13.33 11.44 -32.01
CA CYS A 62 14.41 11.31 -31.04
C CYS A 62 14.14 10.17 -30.06
N LEU A 63 12.93 10.11 -29.49
CA LEU A 63 12.53 9.04 -28.58
C LEU A 63 12.47 7.67 -29.27
N VAL A 64 12.11 7.61 -30.55
CA VAL A 64 12.22 6.37 -31.36
C VAL A 64 13.66 5.85 -31.37
N LEU A 65 14.65 6.72 -31.63
CA LEU A 65 16.07 6.32 -31.65
C LEU A 65 16.53 5.81 -30.28
N TRP A 66 16.08 6.44 -29.20
CA TRP A 66 16.39 5.99 -27.84
C TRP A 66 15.74 4.64 -27.51
N LEU A 67 14.45 4.45 -27.76
CA LEU A 67 13.74 3.19 -27.49
C LEU A 67 14.18 2.04 -28.39
N GLN A 68 14.71 2.33 -29.58
CA GLN A 68 15.38 1.37 -30.44
C GLN A 68 16.83 1.11 -30.05
N GLN A 69 17.31 1.66 -28.93
CA GLN A 69 18.65 1.44 -28.40
C GLN A 69 19.74 1.87 -29.38
N SER A 70 19.51 2.98 -30.11
CA SER A 70 20.46 3.50 -31.10
C SER A 70 21.61 4.29 -30.47
N TYR A 71 22.12 3.81 -29.35
CA TYR A 71 23.21 4.37 -28.55
C TYR A 71 23.97 3.22 -27.85
N ASP A 72 25.05 3.53 -27.14
CA ASP A 72 25.83 2.52 -26.41
C ASP A 72 25.11 2.10 -25.11
N VAL A 73 24.22 1.12 -25.22
CA VAL A 73 23.42 0.61 -24.11
C VAL A 73 24.28 -0.02 -23.02
N ASP A 74 25.35 -0.71 -23.38
CA ASP A 74 26.24 -1.37 -22.42
C ASP A 74 26.90 -0.35 -21.48
N LYS A 75 27.17 0.85 -22.01
CA LYS A 75 27.77 1.95 -21.24
C LYS A 75 26.77 2.80 -20.48
N TYR A 76 25.60 3.07 -21.06
CA TYR A 76 24.66 4.08 -20.54
C TYR A 76 23.36 3.51 -19.97
N GLY A 77 23.18 2.19 -20.06
CA GLY A 77 22.02 1.48 -19.53
C GLY A 77 20.84 1.41 -20.49
N LEU A 78 19.91 0.51 -20.16
CA LEU A 78 18.69 0.27 -20.92
C LEU A 78 17.69 1.44 -20.78
N PRO A 79 16.88 1.68 -21.82
CA PRO A 79 15.88 2.74 -21.78
C PRO A 79 14.84 2.44 -20.70
N THR A 80 14.74 3.30 -19.69
CA THR A 80 13.76 3.20 -18.60
C THR A 80 13.17 4.57 -18.29
N MET A 81 11.98 4.63 -17.69
CA MET A 81 11.42 5.91 -17.22
C MET A 81 12.33 6.58 -16.18
N GLN A 82 13.05 5.79 -15.38
CA GLN A 82 14.04 6.28 -14.43
C GLN A 82 15.20 6.97 -15.15
N LEU A 83 15.79 6.34 -16.17
CA LEU A 83 16.86 6.94 -16.96
C LEU A 83 16.39 8.25 -17.62
N LEU A 84 15.17 8.26 -18.16
CA LEU A 84 14.59 9.48 -18.73
C LEU A 84 14.40 10.57 -17.68
N ALA A 85 13.91 10.24 -16.48
CA ALA A 85 13.74 11.19 -15.39
C ALA A 85 15.09 11.78 -14.94
N THR A 86 16.11 10.94 -14.75
CA THR A 86 17.47 11.39 -14.41
C THR A 86 18.02 12.34 -15.46
N VAL A 87 17.87 12.00 -16.75
CA VAL A 87 18.31 12.88 -17.84
C VAL A 87 17.56 14.22 -17.85
N VAL A 88 16.24 14.20 -17.63
CA VAL A 88 15.43 15.44 -17.56
C VAL A 88 15.82 16.28 -16.34
N GLU A 89 16.21 15.67 -15.23
CA GLU A 89 16.73 16.35 -14.05
C GLU A 89 18.06 17.05 -14.35
N GLU A 90 18.99 16.35 -15.02
CA GLU A 90 20.26 16.93 -15.47
C GLU A 90 20.11 18.11 -16.43
N MET A 91 18.98 18.19 -17.14
CA MET A 91 18.63 19.33 -18.00
C MET A 91 18.12 20.55 -17.20
N GLY A 92 18.12 20.49 -15.86
CA GLY A 92 17.58 21.52 -14.98
C GLY A 92 16.05 21.52 -14.90
N LEU A 93 15.40 20.46 -15.40
CA LEU A 93 13.93 20.32 -15.38
C LEU A 93 13.50 19.42 -14.21
N GLY A 94 14.03 19.67 -13.01
CA GLY A 94 13.77 18.84 -11.82
C GLY A 94 12.28 18.63 -11.53
N ALA A 95 11.44 19.65 -11.69
CA ALA A 95 9.99 19.52 -11.52
C ALA A 95 9.36 18.55 -12.55
N VAL A 96 9.81 18.55 -13.80
CA VAL A 96 9.34 17.63 -14.85
C VAL A 96 9.88 16.23 -14.58
N ALA A 97 11.16 16.10 -14.24
CA ALA A 97 11.83 14.86 -13.89
C ALA A 97 11.12 14.12 -12.76
N ILE A 98 10.80 14.83 -11.67
CA ILE A 98 10.02 14.30 -10.56
C ILE A 98 8.67 13.80 -11.06
N LYS A 99 7.97 14.56 -11.90
CA LYS A 99 6.63 14.19 -12.39
C LYS A 99 6.63 13.02 -13.39
N ILE A 100 7.65 12.87 -14.23
CA ILE A 100 7.75 11.76 -15.20
C ILE A 100 8.40 10.51 -14.61
N GLY A 101 9.34 10.67 -13.68
CA GLY A 101 9.94 9.61 -12.88
C GLY A 101 8.96 9.04 -11.87
N LYS A 102 7.98 9.85 -11.46
CA LYS A 102 6.72 9.35 -10.90
C LYS A 102 5.97 8.60 -11.99
N ILE A 103 5.76 7.30 -11.79
CA ILE A 103 4.74 6.53 -12.47
C ILE A 103 3.37 7.04 -11.97
N GLU A 104 2.98 8.27 -12.26
CA GLU A 104 1.71 8.84 -11.79
C GLU A 104 0.89 9.38 -12.97
N GLY A 105 -0.25 8.74 -13.22
CA GLY A 105 -1.46 9.47 -13.62
C GLY A 105 -2.13 10.07 -12.38
N PRO A 106 -3.31 10.71 -12.54
CA PRO A 106 -4.02 11.42 -11.45
C PRO A 106 -4.51 10.52 -10.29
N GLU A 107 -4.21 9.22 -10.31
CA GLU A 107 -4.71 8.21 -9.37
C GLU A 107 -3.58 7.41 -8.70
N GLY A 108 -2.33 7.86 -8.78
CA GLY A 108 -1.17 7.14 -8.21
C GLY A 108 -0.62 6.02 -9.10
N PRO A 109 0.49 5.36 -8.69
CA PRO A 109 1.12 4.31 -9.48
C PRO A 109 0.26 3.05 -9.57
N LEU A 110 0.18 2.48 -10.78
CA LEU A 110 -0.37 1.16 -11.00
C LEU A 110 0.57 0.13 -10.35
N LEU A 111 0.02 -0.66 -9.45
CA LEU A 111 0.72 -1.76 -8.81
C LEU A 111 0.81 -2.94 -9.79
N GLN A 112 1.99 -3.53 -9.84
CA GLN A 112 2.32 -4.74 -10.58
C GLN A 112 2.52 -5.90 -9.61
N ILE A 113 2.62 -7.12 -10.12
CA ILE A 113 2.91 -8.30 -9.28
C ILE A 113 4.24 -8.18 -8.51
N SER A 114 5.21 -7.43 -9.04
CA SER A 114 6.48 -7.11 -8.36
C SER A 114 6.28 -6.30 -7.07
N ASP A 115 5.17 -5.57 -6.95
CA ASP A 115 4.86 -4.76 -5.77
C ASP A 115 4.21 -5.57 -4.65
N LEU A 116 3.93 -6.86 -4.86
CA LEU A 116 3.27 -7.73 -3.88
C LEU A 116 3.91 -7.66 -2.49
N GLU A 117 5.24 -7.74 -2.43
CA GLU A 117 5.97 -7.70 -1.16
C GLU A 117 5.79 -6.34 -0.48
N TYR A 118 5.85 -5.25 -1.24
CA TYR A 118 5.63 -3.90 -0.74
C TYR A 118 4.21 -3.73 -0.18
N VAL A 119 3.18 -4.18 -0.90
CA VAL A 119 1.78 -4.12 -0.44
C VAL A 119 1.58 -4.96 0.82
N PHE A 120 2.11 -6.18 0.83
CA PHE A 120 1.97 -7.11 1.94
C PHE A 120 2.66 -6.61 3.21
N VAL A 121 3.90 -6.12 3.11
CA VAL A 121 4.63 -5.52 4.24
C VAL A 121 3.90 -4.29 4.75
N THR A 122 3.42 -3.43 3.86
CA THR A 122 2.69 -2.22 4.24
C THR A 122 1.44 -2.57 5.06
N LEU A 123 0.65 -3.56 4.64
CA LEU A 123 -0.53 -4.02 5.39
C LEU A 123 -0.15 -4.64 6.76
N ASN A 124 0.94 -5.38 6.86
CA ASN A 124 1.39 -5.93 8.14
C ASN A 124 1.89 -4.84 9.10
N GLU A 125 2.63 -3.84 8.61
CA GLU A 125 3.14 -2.73 9.44
C GLU A 125 2.01 -1.90 10.05
N VAL A 126 0.93 -1.69 9.29
CA VAL A 126 -0.28 -1.03 9.78
C VAL A 126 -1.21 -1.96 10.57
N SER A 127 -0.72 -3.17 10.92
CA SER A 127 -1.44 -4.18 11.71
C SER A 127 -2.80 -4.57 11.13
N PHE A 128 -2.91 -4.62 9.80
CA PHE A 128 -4.12 -5.11 9.14
C PHE A 128 -4.39 -6.58 9.53
N PRO A 129 -5.61 -6.94 9.97
CA PRO A 129 -5.91 -8.30 10.41
C PRO A 129 -5.94 -9.27 9.21
N PRO A 130 -5.02 -10.26 9.14
CA PRO A 130 -4.92 -11.17 8.00
C PRO A 130 -6.18 -12.04 7.81
N THR A 131 -6.98 -12.21 8.85
CA THR A 131 -8.27 -12.92 8.83
C THR A 131 -9.31 -12.24 7.94
N GLN A 132 -9.13 -10.96 7.61
CA GLN A 132 -10.04 -10.20 6.74
C GLN A 132 -9.67 -10.24 5.25
N TRP A 133 -8.82 -11.18 4.83
CA TRP A 133 -8.43 -11.32 3.42
C TRP A 133 -9.61 -11.61 2.48
N ILE A 134 -10.65 -12.35 2.92
CA ILE A 134 -11.85 -12.63 2.09
C ILE A 134 -12.65 -11.35 1.83
N PRO A 135 -13.09 -10.58 2.86
CA PRO A 135 -13.73 -9.28 2.65
C PRO A 135 -12.89 -8.34 1.78
N LEU A 136 -11.58 -8.31 2.02
CA LEU A 136 -10.66 -7.47 1.24
C LEU A 136 -10.63 -7.89 -0.23
N GLY A 137 -10.49 -9.19 -0.53
CA GLY A 137 -10.48 -9.70 -1.89
C GLY A 137 -11.75 -9.33 -2.68
N LEU A 138 -12.93 -9.48 -2.07
CA LEU A 138 -14.20 -9.06 -2.68
C LEU A 138 -14.27 -7.55 -2.92
N ALA A 139 -13.76 -6.75 -1.97
CA ALA A 139 -13.71 -5.31 -2.09
C ALA A 139 -12.74 -4.84 -3.20
N LEU A 140 -11.67 -5.58 -3.41
CA LEU A 140 -10.68 -5.41 -4.48
C LEU A 140 -11.17 -5.90 -5.84
N GLY A 141 -12.30 -6.61 -5.91
CA GLY A 141 -12.91 -7.06 -7.16
C GLY A 141 -12.57 -8.50 -7.57
N LEU A 142 -12.04 -9.30 -6.64
CA LEU A 142 -11.93 -10.75 -6.85
C LEU A 142 -13.28 -11.43 -6.65
N ASP A 143 -13.53 -12.46 -7.44
CA ASP A 143 -14.77 -13.24 -7.39
C ASP A 143 -14.76 -14.23 -6.22
N HIS A 144 -15.95 -14.56 -5.72
CA HIS A 144 -16.09 -15.50 -4.62
C HIS A 144 -15.48 -16.88 -4.94
N GLN A 145 -15.57 -17.34 -6.20
CA GLN A 145 -14.99 -18.61 -6.65
C GLN A 145 -13.47 -18.60 -6.57
N THR A 146 -12.84 -17.49 -6.94
CA THR A 146 -11.40 -17.25 -6.81
C THR A 146 -10.96 -17.34 -5.35
N LEU A 147 -11.68 -16.70 -4.44
CA LEU A 147 -11.36 -16.73 -3.01
C LEU A 147 -11.55 -18.13 -2.41
N GLU A 148 -12.59 -18.88 -2.79
CA GLU A 148 -12.75 -20.27 -2.35
C GLU A 148 -11.65 -21.18 -2.89
N ALA A 149 -11.13 -20.94 -4.10
CA ALA A 149 -9.97 -21.66 -4.63
C ALA A 149 -8.69 -21.40 -3.80
N ILE A 150 -8.45 -20.15 -3.40
CA ILE A 150 -7.34 -19.81 -2.49
C ILE A 150 -7.51 -20.48 -1.13
N LYS A 151 -8.74 -20.52 -0.61
CA LYS A 151 -9.07 -21.16 0.67
C LYS A 151 -8.86 -22.68 0.65
N ALA A 152 -9.11 -23.33 -0.49
CA ALA A 152 -8.97 -24.78 -0.66
C ALA A 152 -7.51 -25.29 -0.63
N ASN A 153 -6.52 -24.40 -0.78
CA ASN A 153 -5.09 -24.77 -0.72
C ASN A 153 -4.60 -25.12 0.70
N ASP A 154 -5.44 -24.99 1.74
CA ASP A 154 -5.17 -25.37 3.14
C ASP A 154 -3.81 -24.91 3.67
N TYR A 155 -3.52 -23.62 3.52
CA TYR A 155 -2.30 -23.03 4.07
C TYR A 155 -2.32 -23.07 5.60
N ARG A 156 -1.19 -23.48 6.19
CA ARG A 156 -0.98 -23.51 7.65
C ARG A 156 -0.83 -22.12 8.28
N ASN A 157 -0.70 -21.06 7.47
CA ASN A 157 -0.47 -19.70 7.92
C ASN A 157 -1.51 -18.74 7.34
N ILE A 158 -2.22 -18.02 8.21
CA ILE A 158 -3.26 -17.06 7.82
C ILE A 158 -2.72 -15.94 6.91
N HIS A 159 -1.46 -15.54 7.09
CA HIS A 159 -0.81 -14.54 6.24
C HIS A 159 -0.60 -15.01 4.80
N GLN A 160 -0.54 -16.33 4.59
CA GLN A 160 -0.36 -16.89 3.25
C GLN A 160 -1.62 -16.71 2.41
N TYR A 161 -2.81 -16.84 3.01
CA TYR A 161 -4.06 -16.52 2.32
C TYR A 161 -4.14 -15.05 1.91
N LEU A 162 -3.74 -14.12 2.79
CA LEU A 162 -3.67 -12.69 2.46
C LEU A 162 -2.68 -12.44 1.31
N ARG A 163 -1.50 -13.06 1.36
CA ARG A 163 -0.47 -12.91 0.31
C ARG A 163 -0.96 -13.42 -1.05
N GLU A 164 -1.63 -14.57 -1.09
CA GLU A 164 -2.20 -15.14 -2.32
C GLU A 164 -3.36 -14.29 -2.85
N CYS A 165 -4.25 -13.81 -1.97
CA CYS A 165 -5.31 -12.87 -2.33
C CYS A 165 -4.75 -11.62 -3.02
N LEU A 166 -3.70 -11.02 -2.46
CA LEU A 166 -3.04 -9.84 -3.05
C LEU A 166 -2.34 -10.19 -4.37
N SER A 167 -1.73 -11.38 -4.46
CA SER A 167 -1.10 -11.87 -5.69
C SER A 167 -2.09 -11.94 -6.85
N TRP A 168 -3.27 -12.53 -6.61
CA TRP A 168 -4.31 -12.68 -7.63
C TRP A 168 -4.93 -11.34 -8.03
N TRP A 169 -5.09 -10.43 -7.07
CA TRP A 169 -5.51 -9.06 -7.34
C TRP A 169 -4.51 -8.31 -8.23
N LEU A 170 -3.20 -8.38 -7.93
CA LEU A 170 -2.15 -7.74 -8.72
C LEU A 170 -1.96 -8.38 -10.11
N GLN A 171 -2.25 -9.67 -10.25
CA GLN A 171 -2.27 -10.39 -11.52
C GLN A 171 -3.53 -10.13 -12.36
N ARG A 172 -4.54 -9.47 -11.80
CA ARG A 172 -5.83 -9.18 -12.47
C ARG A 172 -6.53 -10.45 -12.96
N PHE A 173 -6.56 -11.47 -12.11
CA PHE A 173 -7.08 -12.79 -12.48
C PHE A 173 -8.59 -12.75 -12.77
N ASP A 174 -9.34 -11.94 -12.01
CA ASP A 174 -10.75 -11.64 -12.24
C ASP A 174 -10.88 -10.29 -12.99
N ASP A 175 -12.09 -9.85 -13.36
CA ASP A 175 -12.32 -8.55 -14.02
C ASP A 175 -12.12 -7.36 -13.05
N VAL A 176 -10.99 -7.36 -12.34
CA VAL A 176 -10.53 -6.38 -11.35
C VAL A 176 -10.53 -4.98 -11.96
N ASP A 177 -10.23 -4.89 -13.25
CA ASP A 177 -10.23 -3.65 -14.03
C ASP A 177 -11.63 -3.02 -14.15
N ALA A 178 -12.72 -3.79 -13.93
CA ALA A 178 -14.09 -3.26 -13.90
C ALA A 178 -14.43 -2.47 -12.62
N LYS A 179 -13.73 -2.74 -11.50
CA LYS A 179 -13.86 -1.91 -10.28
C LYS A 179 -12.88 -0.76 -10.27
N GLU A 180 -11.60 -1.05 -10.48
CA GLU A 180 -10.51 -0.08 -10.67
C GLU A 180 -9.19 -0.85 -10.75
N LYS A 181 -8.25 -0.38 -11.59
CA LYS A 181 -6.95 -1.03 -11.74
C LYS A 181 -6.20 -1.10 -10.40
N PRO A 182 -5.33 -2.10 -10.18
CA PRO A 182 -4.58 -2.23 -8.92
C PRO A 182 -3.72 -0.99 -8.65
N LYS A 183 -4.05 -0.25 -7.59
CA LYS A 183 -3.35 0.95 -7.11
C LYS A 183 -3.42 0.99 -5.60
N MET A 184 -2.52 1.76 -5.00
CA MET A 184 -2.52 1.94 -3.55
C MET A 184 -3.76 2.71 -3.06
N THR A 185 -4.32 3.58 -3.90
CA THR A 185 -5.63 4.23 -3.69
C THR A 185 -6.77 3.23 -3.71
N THR A 186 -6.83 2.36 -4.73
CA THR A 186 -7.82 1.28 -4.83
C THR A 186 -7.80 0.37 -3.61
N LEU A 187 -6.60 0.08 -3.09
CA LEU A 187 -6.43 -0.66 -1.84
C LEU A 187 -7.00 0.11 -0.63
N CYS A 188 -6.67 1.40 -0.49
CA CYS A 188 -7.21 2.23 0.59
C CYS A 188 -8.73 2.32 0.54
N ASP A 189 -9.31 2.46 -0.65
CA ASP A 189 -10.76 2.55 -0.83
C ASP A 189 -11.44 1.20 -0.55
N ALA A 190 -10.80 0.08 -0.93
CA ALA A 190 -11.26 -1.25 -0.55
C ALA A 190 -11.22 -1.48 0.98
N LEU A 191 -10.15 -1.01 1.64
CA LEU A 191 -10.01 -1.04 3.10
C LEU A 191 -11.12 -0.23 3.78
N GLU A 192 -11.45 0.96 3.29
CA GLU A 192 -12.57 1.75 3.79
C GLU A 192 -13.91 1.01 3.65
N ARG A 193 -14.17 0.37 2.50
CA ARG A 193 -15.40 -0.38 2.24
C ARG A 193 -15.59 -1.54 3.21
N ILE A 194 -14.52 -2.14 3.73
CA ILE A 194 -14.58 -3.22 4.73
C ILE A 194 -14.50 -2.71 6.18
N GLY A 195 -14.58 -1.39 6.40
CA GLY A 195 -14.57 -0.77 7.73
C GLY A 195 -13.18 -0.52 8.30
N GLN A 196 -12.11 -0.74 7.54
CA GLN A 196 -10.71 -0.54 7.94
C GLN A 196 -10.22 0.88 7.61
N LYS A 197 -11.02 1.90 7.96
CA LYS A 197 -10.72 3.30 7.64
C LYS A 197 -9.42 3.80 8.27
N ALA A 198 -9.17 3.45 9.54
CA ALA A 198 -7.94 3.84 10.24
C ALA A 198 -6.68 3.31 9.54
N VAL A 199 -6.76 2.09 9.00
CA VAL A 199 -5.67 1.47 8.22
C VAL A 199 -5.45 2.23 6.92
N ALA A 200 -6.52 2.54 6.18
CA ALA A 200 -6.46 3.30 4.94
C ALA A 200 -5.85 4.70 5.15
N ASP A 201 -6.29 5.42 6.18
CA ASP A 201 -5.80 6.75 6.51
C ASP A 201 -4.31 6.73 6.88
N TYR A 202 -3.86 5.71 7.62
CA TYR A 202 -2.45 5.55 7.96
C TYR A 202 -1.58 5.26 6.73
N ILE A 203 -2.04 4.41 5.81
CA ILE A 203 -1.32 4.15 4.54
C ILE A 203 -1.18 5.44 3.73
N ARG A 204 -2.24 6.26 3.66
CA ARG A 204 -2.21 7.56 2.95
C ARG A 204 -1.25 8.55 3.63
N LEU A 205 -1.25 8.62 4.97
CA LEU A 205 -0.33 9.46 5.73
C LEU A 205 1.13 9.03 5.54
N LYS A 206 1.42 7.73 5.58
CA LYS A 206 2.77 7.21 5.33
C LYS A 206 3.28 7.57 3.91
N ALA A 207 2.40 7.53 2.92
CA ALA A 207 2.72 7.97 1.57
C ALA A 207 2.99 9.49 1.47
N LEU A 208 2.35 10.30 2.33
CA LEU A 208 2.60 11.75 2.44
C LEU A 208 3.90 12.06 3.19
N ASP A 209 4.21 11.35 4.26
CA ASP A 209 5.45 11.53 5.02
C ASP A 209 6.69 11.15 4.20
N GLN A 210 6.65 10.07 3.43
CA GLN A 210 7.74 9.72 2.49
C GLN A 210 7.93 10.79 1.40
N LYS A 211 6.85 11.47 1.00
CA LYS A 211 6.84 12.56 0.01
C LYS A 211 7.36 13.89 0.58
N LEU A 212 7.31 14.07 1.90
CA LEU A 212 7.81 15.23 2.64
C LEU A 212 9.23 15.03 3.20
N ALA A 213 9.68 13.78 3.40
CA ALA A 213 11.03 13.45 3.87
C ALA A 213 12.11 13.53 2.77
N SER A 214 11.72 13.54 1.49
CA SER A 214 12.65 13.53 0.34
C SER A 214 13.43 14.86 0.11
N PRO A 215 12.92 16.06 0.46
CA PRO A 215 13.66 17.32 0.29
C PRO A 215 14.64 17.69 1.42
N ILE A 216 14.63 17.03 2.58
CA ILE A 216 15.36 17.53 3.77
C ILE A 216 16.87 17.21 3.74
N GLN A 217 17.32 16.25 2.91
CA GLN A 217 18.73 15.86 2.81
C GLN A 217 19.57 16.64 1.78
N ALA A 218 19.00 17.64 1.09
CA ALA A 218 19.69 18.39 0.03
C ALA A 218 19.85 19.91 0.31
N VAL A 219 19.74 20.36 1.56
CA VAL A 219 19.81 21.80 1.91
C VAL A 219 21.17 22.22 2.52
N ASP A 220 22.07 21.30 2.84
CA ASP A 220 23.33 21.66 3.51
C ASP A 220 24.45 22.19 2.56
N ASP A 221 24.31 22.06 1.23
CA ASP A 221 25.39 22.42 0.29
C ASP A 221 25.19 23.74 -0.50
N GLU A 222 24.03 24.40 -0.45
CA GLU A 222 23.75 25.64 -1.21
C GLU A 222 23.75 26.94 -0.38
N ALA A 223 24.12 26.90 0.90
CA ALA A 223 24.08 28.08 1.79
C ALA A 223 25.23 29.10 1.59
N SER A 224 25.87 29.15 0.41
CA SER A 224 26.99 30.08 0.12
C SER A 224 26.66 31.23 -0.85
N SER A 225 25.39 31.57 -1.10
CA SER A 225 25.06 32.82 -1.84
C SER A 225 24.04 33.71 -1.11
N PRO A 226 24.35 35.00 -0.86
CA PRO A 226 23.54 35.87 -0.02
C PRO A 226 22.45 36.60 -0.80
N GLY A 227 21.21 36.09 -0.72
CA GLY A 227 20.00 36.78 -1.15
C GLY A 227 19.20 37.30 0.06
N PHE A 228 19.47 38.55 0.44
CA PHE A 228 18.86 39.28 1.55
C PHE A 228 17.34 39.49 1.29
N GLY A 229 16.48 38.57 1.73
CA GLY A 229 15.02 38.70 1.63
C GLY A 229 14.22 37.41 1.72
N SER A 230 14.77 36.25 1.33
CA SER A 230 14.09 34.95 1.46
C SER A 230 14.47 34.17 2.74
N HIS A 231 15.59 34.54 3.39
CA HIS A 231 16.10 33.88 4.60
C HIS A 231 15.14 34.03 5.78
N PHE A 232 14.59 35.24 6.00
CA PHE A 232 13.71 35.50 7.17
C PHE A 232 12.39 34.74 7.14
N LEU A 233 11.79 34.54 5.95
CA LEU A 233 10.56 33.75 5.81
C LEU A 233 10.85 32.25 5.87
N LYS A 234 11.95 31.77 5.27
CA LYS A 234 12.36 30.36 5.35
C LYS A 234 12.74 29.95 6.78
N GLU A 235 13.45 30.80 7.51
CA GLU A 235 13.91 30.53 8.88
C GLU A 235 12.74 30.55 9.88
N GLY A 236 11.75 31.44 9.68
CA GLY A 236 10.50 31.43 10.45
C GLY A 236 9.67 30.17 10.23
N ILE A 237 9.47 29.77 8.96
CA ILE A 237 8.74 28.54 8.61
C ILE A 237 9.47 27.30 9.12
N TYR A 238 10.81 27.25 9.00
CA TYR A 238 11.60 26.12 9.48
C TYR A 238 11.49 25.97 11.01
N LYS A 239 11.50 27.08 11.74
CA LYS A 239 11.36 27.10 13.20
C LYS A 239 9.97 26.64 13.64
N GLU A 240 8.91 27.11 12.98
CA GLU A 240 7.53 26.64 13.24
C GLU A 240 7.35 25.15 12.93
N ILE A 241 7.96 24.64 11.85
CA ILE A 241 7.94 23.21 11.53
C ILE A 241 8.71 22.41 12.58
N GLN A 242 9.84 22.91 13.05
CA GLN A 242 10.67 22.24 14.06
C GLN A 242 9.98 22.20 15.42
N GLU A 243 9.32 23.30 15.81
CA GLU A 243 8.50 23.38 17.04
C GLU A 243 7.30 22.43 16.96
N ARG A 244 6.54 22.44 15.87
CA ARG A 244 5.42 21.50 15.66
C ARG A 244 5.89 20.04 15.61
N SER A 245 7.04 19.76 15.00
CA SER A 245 7.62 18.42 14.97
C SER A 245 7.98 17.94 16.38
N TYR A 246 8.43 18.85 17.25
CA TYR A 246 8.73 18.52 18.65
C TYR A 246 7.45 18.25 19.44
N GLU A 247 6.43 19.11 19.30
CA GLU A 247 5.12 18.95 19.94
C GLU A 247 4.42 17.65 19.51
N ILE A 248 4.50 17.29 18.22
CA ILE A 248 3.98 16.03 17.69
C ILE A 248 4.73 14.84 18.29
N ASN A 249 6.06 14.92 18.39
CA ASN A 249 6.86 13.85 18.97
C ASN A 249 6.56 13.65 20.46
N GLU A 250 6.38 14.74 21.21
CA GLU A 250 5.99 14.70 22.63
C GLU A 250 4.58 14.12 22.80
N SER A 251 3.63 14.55 21.96
CA SER A 251 2.26 13.99 21.95
C SER A 251 2.24 12.50 21.62
N ASN A 252 3.09 12.04 20.70
CA ASN A 252 3.22 10.62 20.35
C ASN A 252 3.79 9.78 21.49
N ILE A 253 4.73 10.34 22.27
CA ILE A 253 5.28 9.68 23.47
C ILE A 253 4.16 9.50 24.50
N MET A 254 3.41 10.57 24.78
CA MET A 254 2.28 10.54 25.71
C MET A 254 1.21 9.52 25.30
N LEU A 255 0.80 9.52 24.03
CA LEU A 255 -0.19 8.56 23.51
C LEU A 255 0.32 7.11 23.59
N LYS A 256 1.62 6.89 23.42
CA LYS A 256 2.22 5.54 23.55
C LYS A 256 2.16 5.05 24.99
N GLU A 257 2.42 5.92 25.97
CA GLU A 257 2.30 5.58 27.39
C GLU A 257 0.85 5.28 27.78
N GLU A 258 -0.12 6.06 27.28
CA GLU A 258 -1.54 5.80 27.48
C GLU A 258 -1.97 4.46 26.86
N LEU A 259 -1.47 4.15 25.66
CA LEU A 259 -1.72 2.88 24.98
C LEU A 259 -1.18 1.69 25.78
N ASP A 260 0.03 1.79 26.31
CA ASP A 260 0.64 0.72 27.12
C ASP A 260 -0.09 0.55 28.46
N ALA A 261 -0.54 1.65 29.08
CA ALA A 261 -1.40 1.59 30.26
C ALA A 261 -2.76 0.94 29.97
N ALA A 262 -3.36 1.22 28.81
CA ALA A 262 -4.61 0.61 28.38
C ALA A 262 -4.45 -0.89 28.12
N LYS A 263 -3.38 -1.31 27.43
CA LYS A 263 -3.06 -2.74 27.21
C LYS A 263 -2.90 -3.50 28.52
N LYS A 264 -2.23 -2.90 29.51
CA LYS A 264 -2.09 -3.52 30.84
C LYS A 264 -3.45 -3.71 31.52
N LYS A 265 -4.34 -2.71 31.47
CA LYS A 265 -5.69 -2.82 32.02
C LYS A 265 -6.53 -3.89 31.33
N ILE A 266 -6.38 -4.05 30.00
CA ILE A 266 -7.07 -5.09 29.24
C ILE A 266 -6.62 -6.47 29.73
N ALA A 267 -5.31 -6.71 29.87
CA ALA A 267 -4.80 -7.98 30.38
C ALA A 267 -5.31 -8.32 31.79
N GLU A 268 -5.36 -7.31 32.69
CA GLU A 268 -5.93 -7.48 34.04
C GLU A 268 -7.44 -7.81 34.03
N LEU A 269 -8.19 -7.29 33.04
CA LEU A 269 -9.61 -7.60 32.87
C LEU A 269 -9.84 -8.99 32.29
N GLU A 270 -9.00 -9.42 31.34
CA GLU A 270 -9.04 -10.77 30.76
C GLU A 270 -8.78 -11.85 31.82
N GLU A 271 -7.82 -11.64 32.72
CA GLU A 271 -7.54 -12.57 33.83
C GLU A 271 -8.72 -12.66 34.81
N LYS A 272 -9.35 -11.52 35.11
CA LYS A 272 -10.56 -11.47 35.96
C LYS A 272 -11.74 -12.17 35.31
N LEU A 273 -11.89 -12.03 33.99
CA LEU A 273 -12.95 -12.68 33.24
C LEU A 273 -12.78 -14.21 33.25
N ASP A 274 -11.58 -14.73 32.98
CA ASP A 274 -11.28 -16.17 33.03
C ASP A 274 -11.54 -16.76 34.43
N THR A 275 -11.20 -16.01 35.49
CA THR A 275 -11.50 -16.40 36.86
C THR A 275 -13.01 -16.48 37.11
N ALA A 276 -13.76 -15.46 36.70
CA ALA A 276 -15.21 -15.43 36.87
C ALA A 276 -15.92 -16.53 36.07
N GLU A 277 -15.45 -16.83 34.86
CA GLU A 277 -15.99 -17.93 34.04
C GLU A 277 -15.79 -19.30 34.72
N LYS A 278 -14.61 -19.54 35.31
CA LYS A 278 -14.34 -20.77 36.08
C LYS A 278 -15.24 -20.91 37.31
N GLU A 279 -15.44 -19.82 38.06
CA GLU A 279 -16.35 -19.83 39.22
C GLU A 279 -17.80 -20.10 38.81
N LEU A 280 -18.25 -19.50 37.71
CA LEU A 280 -19.60 -19.70 37.18
C LEU A 280 -19.80 -21.14 36.71
N TYR A 281 -18.82 -21.71 36.00
CA TYR A 281 -18.82 -23.12 35.59
C TYR A 281 -18.92 -24.06 36.80
N TYR A 282 -18.06 -23.89 37.81
CA TYR A 282 -18.07 -24.72 39.02
C TYR A 282 -19.39 -24.61 39.78
N THR A 283 -19.95 -23.41 39.88
CA THR A 283 -21.22 -23.17 40.55
C THR A 283 -22.38 -23.83 39.81
N ALA A 284 -22.40 -23.72 38.48
CA ALA A 284 -23.41 -24.36 37.63
C ALA A 284 -23.32 -25.89 37.70
N GLU A 285 -22.11 -26.46 37.69
CA GLU A 285 -21.91 -27.90 37.83
C GLU A 285 -22.41 -28.40 39.19
N LYS A 286 -22.09 -27.69 40.28
CA LYS A 286 -22.58 -28.02 41.63
C LYS A 286 -24.12 -27.95 41.70
N ALA A 287 -24.73 -26.93 41.11
CA ALA A 287 -26.19 -26.80 41.06
C ALA A 287 -26.85 -27.95 40.27
N ASN A 288 -26.26 -28.34 39.14
CA ASN A 288 -26.75 -29.47 38.34
C ASN A 288 -26.70 -30.80 39.10
N ILE A 289 -25.64 -31.04 39.88
CA ILE A 289 -25.53 -32.25 40.72
C ILE A 289 -26.68 -32.28 41.74
N ILE A 290 -26.91 -31.18 42.46
CA ILE A 290 -27.98 -31.07 43.47
C ILE A 290 -29.36 -31.30 42.83
N LEU A 291 -29.62 -30.69 41.66
CA LEU A 291 -30.88 -30.88 40.94
C LEU A 291 -31.09 -32.33 40.49
N ARG A 292 -30.02 -33.01 40.05
CA ARG A 292 -30.08 -34.42 39.65
C ARG A 292 -30.39 -35.33 40.83
N GLU A 293 -29.70 -35.13 41.96
CA GLU A 293 -29.95 -35.88 43.20
C GLU A 293 -31.38 -35.67 43.70
N GLY A 294 -31.89 -34.43 43.68
CA GLY A 294 -33.27 -34.12 44.04
C GLY A 294 -34.29 -34.78 43.10
N LEU A 295 -34.01 -34.82 41.80
CA LEU A 295 -34.86 -35.49 40.82
C LEU A 295 -34.89 -37.01 41.05
N ASP A 296 -33.76 -37.62 41.33
CA ASP A 296 -33.67 -39.07 41.58
C ASP A 296 -34.38 -39.45 42.89
N ALA A 297 -34.29 -38.61 43.93
CA ALA A 297 -35.05 -38.78 45.16
C ALA A 297 -36.58 -38.69 44.92
N ALA A 298 -37.04 -37.68 44.18
CA ALA A 298 -38.46 -37.51 43.86
C ALA A 298 -39.01 -38.68 43.03
N LYS A 299 -38.24 -39.18 42.06
CA LYS A 299 -38.61 -40.38 41.28
C LYS A 299 -38.77 -41.61 42.17
N LYS A 300 -37.89 -41.77 43.16
CA LYS A 300 -37.98 -42.88 44.12
C LYS A 300 -39.23 -42.77 44.99
N GLU A 301 -39.54 -41.59 45.51
CA GLU A 301 -40.78 -41.37 46.29
C GLU A 301 -42.04 -41.66 45.49
N ILE A 302 -42.08 -41.23 44.21
CA ILE A 302 -43.20 -41.53 43.31
C ILE A 302 -43.37 -43.05 43.14
N ALA A 303 -42.29 -43.78 42.87
CA ALA A 303 -42.34 -45.23 42.71
C ALA A 303 -42.85 -45.96 43.99
N GLU A 304 -42.43 -45.50 45.18
CA GLU A 304 -42.92 -46.03 46.46
C GLU A 304 -44.41 -45.73 46.68
N LEU A 305 -44.89 -44.55 46.28
CA LEU A 305 -46.30 -44.19 46.35
C LEU A 305 -47.16 -45.00 45.36
N GLU A 306 -46.66 -45.22 44.14
CA GLU A 306 -47.32 -46.06 43.14
C GLU A 306 -47.45 -47.52 43.61
N GLU A 307 -46.43 -48.07 44.27
CA GLU A 307 -46.48 -49.41 44.87
C GLU A 307 -47.51 -49.50 46.01
N LYS A 308 -47.55 -48.50 46.89
CA LYS A 308 -48.56 -48.40 47.97
C LYS A 308 -49.98 -48.28 47.43
N LEU A 309 -50.18 -47.54 46.35
CA LEU A 309 -51.49 -47.41 45.71
C LEU A 309 -51.95 -48.75 45.12
N ASN A 310 -51.08 -49.40 44.35
CA ASN A 310 -51.36 -50.70 43.74
C ASN A 310 -51.66 -51.81 44.75
N THR A 311 -51.11 -51.71 45.97
CA THR A 311 -51.37 -52.68 47.05
C THR A 311 -52.64 -52.36 47.84
N ALA A 312 -53.08 -51.11 47.89
CA ALA A 312 -54.33 -50.70 48.52
C ALA A 312 -55.57 -50.99 47.65
N GLU A 313 -55.40 -51.09 46.34
CA GLU A 313 -56.47 -51.42 45.36
C GLU A 313 -56.71 -52.95 45.20
N LYS A 314 -55.97 -53.80 45.93
CA LYS A 314 -56.07 -55.26 45.94
C LYS A 314 -56.77 -55.79 47.18
#